data_AF-A0A9X1UV78-F1
#
_entry.id   AF-A0A9X1UV78-F1
#
_cell.length_a   1.000
_cell.length_b   1.000
_cell.length_c   1.000
_cell.angle_alpha   90.00
_cell.angle_beta   90.00
_cell.angle_gamma   90.00
#
_symmetry.space_group_name_H-M   'P 1'
#
loop_
_entity.id
_entity.type
_entity.pdbx_description
1 polymer ?
#
loop_
_entity_poly.entity_id
_entity_poly.type
_entity_poly.pdbx_seq_one_letter_code
_entity_poly.pdbx_strand_id
1 'polypeptide(L)' 'MRTFTSTSGKKAVNVRYNAVQEHFTAAHVQIDSANQREQLIQMKSFSNEAKAINWAKKQLN' A
#
# COMPACT_ATOMS: atom_id res chain seq x y z
N MET A 1 -9.15 4.91 4.32
CA MET A 1 -7.96 4.10 3.95
C MET A 1 -8.47 2.84 3.27
N ARG A 2 -7.79 2.39 2.20
CA ARG A 2 -8.06 1.09 1.55
C ARG A 2 -6.80 0.24 1.63
N THR A 3 -6.93 -1.01 2.04
CA THR A 3 -5.82 -1.96 2.12
C THR A 3 -6.01 -3.04 1.07
N PHE A 4 -4.95 -3.35 0.34
CA PHE A 4 -4.88 -4.45 -0.60
C PHE A 4 -3.86 -5.46 -0.07
N THR A 5 -4.17 -6.74 -0.10
CA THR A 5 -3.28 -7.81 0.38
C THR A 5 -2.97 -8.78 -0.74
N SER A 6 -1.76 -9.33 -0.77
CA SER A 6 -1.40 -10.40 -1.70
C SER A 6 -2.16 -11.67 -1.34
N THR A 7 -2.35 -12.58 -2.30
CA THR A 7 -3.03 -13.88 -2.07
C THR A 7 -2.37 -14.70 -0.96
N SER A 8 -1.05 -14.58 -0.81
CA SER A 8 -0.27 -15.24 0.25
C SER A 8 -0.41 -14.59 1.63
N GLY A 9 -1.02 -13.41 1.74
CA GLY A 9 -1.08 -12.62 2.96
C GLY A 9 0.26 -12.05 3.46
N LYS A 10 1.36 -12.23 2.71
CA LYS A 10 2.72 -11.80 3.11
C LYS A 10 3.05 -10.36 2.70
N LYS A 11 2.25 -9.73 1.85
CA LYS A 11 2.43 -8.35 1.41
C LYS A 11 1.09 -7.62 1.45
N ALA A 12 1.14 -6.34 1.76
CA ALA A 12 -0.01 -5.46 1.69
C ALA A 12 0.36 -4.09 1.12
N VAL A 13 -0.61 -3.41 0.52
CA VAL A 13 -0.49 -2.01 0.12
C VAL A 13 -1.62 -1.22 0.75
N ASN A 14 -1.26 -0.25 1.59
CA ASN A 14 -2.18 0.65 2.26
C ASN A 14 -2.29 1.96 1.47
N VAL A 15 -3.45 2.22 0.88
CA VAL A 15 -3.78 3.46 0.17
C VAL A 15 -4.57 4.38 1.08
N ARG A 16 -4.04 5.57 1.36
CA ARG A 16 -4.69 6.61 2.16
C ARG A 16 -4.69 7.94 1.42
N TYR A 17 -5.76 8.72 1.58
CA TYR A 17 -5.80 10.11 1.14
C TYR A 17 -5.18 11.00 2.22
N ASN A 18 -4.25 11.87 1.82
CA ASN A 18 -3.68 12.91 2.68
C ASN A 18 -4.33 14.25 2.30
N ALA A 19 -5.22 14.75 3.14
CA ALA A 19 -5.95 15.98 2.89
C ALA A 19 -5.07 17.25 2.93
N VAL A 20 -3.94 17.23 3.65
CA VAL A 20 -3.03 18.38 3.74
C VAL A 20 -2.24 18.57 2.45
N GLN A 21 -1.87 17.47 1.81
CA GLN A 21 -1.12 17.46 0.55
C GLN A 21 -2.01 17.21 -0.67
N GLU A 22 -3.32 17.04 -0.46
CA GLU A 22 -4.32 16.68 -1.49
C GLU A 22 -3.94 15.46 -2.37
N HIS A 23 -3.17 14.52 -1.82
CA HIS A 23 -2.58 13.41 -2.57
C HIS A 23 -2.93 12.05 -1.93
N PHE A 24 -2.96 11.00 -2.73
CA PHE A 24 -3.07 9.61 -2.28
C PHE A 24 -1.69 9.02 -2.02
N THR A 25 -1.46 8.54 -0.81
CA THR A 25 -0.25 7.80 -0.44
C THR A 25 -0.54 6.30 -0.50
N ALA A 26 0.25 5.54 -1.25
CA ALA A 26 0.25 4.09 -1.22
C ALA A 26 1.52 3.58 -0.54
N ALA A 27 1.37 2.85 0.57
CA ALA A 27 2.46 2.27 1.33
C ALA A 27 2.46 0.75 1.15
N HIS A 28 3.44 0.24 0.42
CA HIS A 28 3.70 -1.19 0.25
C HIS A 28 4.48 -1.72 1.45
N VAL A 29 3.91 -2.68 2.16
CA VAL A 29 4.46 -3.32 3.34
C VAL A 29 4.61 -4.82 3.12
N GLN A 30 5.63 -5.40 3.73
CA GLN A 30 5.79 -6.84 3.89
C GLN A 30 5.36 -7.24 5.29
N ILE A 31 4.58 -8.31 5.40
CA ILE A 31 4.12 -8.87 6.66
C ILE A 31 5.04 -10.03 7.00
N ASP A 32 5.89 -9.84 8.01
CA ASP A 32 6.72 -10.92 8.55
C ASP A 32 5.86 -11.82 9.45
N SER A 33 5.60 -13.04 8.97
CA SER A 33 4.81 -14.06 9.66
C SER A 33 5.43 -14.51 10.99
N ALA A 34 6.75 -14.41 11.15
CA ALA A 34 7.43 -14.87 12.36
C ALA A 34 7.26 -13.90 13.54
N ASN A 35 7.18 -12.59 13.24
CA ASN A 35 7.17 -11.54 14.25
C ASN A 35 5.90 -10.67 14.23
N GLN A 36 4.94 -10.98 13.34
CA GLN A 36 3.75 -10.16 13.07
C GLN A 36 4.08 -8.67 12.84
N ARG A 37 5.25 -8.40 12.26
CA ARG A 37 5.72 -7.04 12.00
C ARG A 37 5.48 -6.66 10.56
N GLU A 38 4.96 -5.46 10.35
CA GLU A 38 4.88 -4.84 9.05
C GLU A 38 6.18 -4.08 8.78
N GLN A 39 6.87 -4.43 7.69
CA GLN A 39 8.03 -3.71 7.20
C GLN A 39 7.64 -2.88 5.98
N LEU A 40 7.82 -1.57 6.06
CA LEU A 40 7.62 -0.69 4.91
C LEU A 40 8.69 -0.99 3.85
N ILE A 41 8.26 -1.46 2.67
CA ILE A 41 9.13 -1.68 1.52
C ILE A 41 9.26 -0.39 0.72
N GLN A 42 8.12 0.21 0.38
CA GLN A 42 8.08 1.37 -0.50
C GLN A 42 6.84 2.21 -0.21
N MET A 43 6.99 3.53 -0.30
CA MET A 43 5.88 4.45 -0.24
C MET A 43 5.89 5.34 -1.48
N LYS A 44 4.71 5.58 -2.06
CA LYS A 44 4.57 6.43 -3.24
C LYS A 44 3.31 7.28 -3.16
N SER A 45 3.44 8.54 -3.59
CA SER A 45 2.33 9.50 -3.63
C SER A 45 1.78 9.63 -5.05
N PHE A 46 0.47 9.83 -5.16
CA PHE A 46 -0.28 9.94 -6.40
C PHE A 46 -1.30 11.05 -6.29
N SER A 47 -1.52 11.80 -7.38
CA SER A 47 -2.57 12.82 -7.45
C SER A 47 -3.98 12.25 -7.68
N ASN A 48 -4.11 10.93 -7.89
CA ASN A 48 -5.40 10.30 -8.22
C ASN A 48 -5.49 8.92 -7.56
N GLU A 49 -6.63 8.63 -6.93
CA GLU A 49 -6.95 7.35 -6.27
C GLU A 49 -6.78 6.16 -7.23
N ALA A 50 -7.27 6.27 -8.46
CA ALA A 50 -7.20 5.19 -9.45
C ALA A 50 -5.75 4.81 -9.79
N LYS A 51 -4.84 5.79 -9.85
CA LYS A 51 -3.41 5.53 -10.07
C LYS A 51 -2.77 4.83 -8.86
N ALA A 52 -3.13 5.26 -7.64
CA ALA A 52 -2.66 4.62 -6.41
C ALA A 52 -3.14 3.17 -6.30
N ILE A 53 -4.42 2.90 -6.63
CA ILE A 53 -5.00 1.55 -6.62
C ILE A 53 -4.36 0.66 -7.70
N ASN A 54 -4.19 1.16 -8.92
CA ASN A 54 -3.54 0.39 -9.99
C ASN A 54 -2.09 0.05 -9.64
N TRP A 55 -1.36 0.99 -9.03
CA TRP A 55 -0.02 0.71 -8.54
C TRP A 55 -0.03 -0.32 -7.41
N ALA A 56 -0.96 -0.21 -6.44
CA ALA A 56 -1.11 -1.16 -5.35
C ALA A 56 -1.32 -2.59 -5.85
N LYS A 57 -2.24 -2.79 -6.80
CA LYS A 57 -2.48 -4.10 -7.42
C LYS A 57 -1.22 -4.65 -8.11
N LYS A 58 -0.44 -3.81 -8.81
CA LYS A 58 0.82 -4.22 -9.46
C LYS A 58 1.90 -4.66 -8.47
N GLN A 59 1.91 -4.13 -7.24
CA GLN A 59 2.89 -4.56 -6.22
C GLN A 59 2.54 -5.90 -5.57
N LEU A 60 1.27 -6.32 -5.66
CA LEU A 60 0.72 -7.52 -5.02
C LEU A 60 0.54 -8.69 -5.99
N ASN A 61 0.77 -8.47 -7.28
CA ASN A 61 0.85 -9.52 -8.30
C ASN A 61 2.04 -10.46 -8.06
#